data_AF-A0A1I8NCF0-F1
#
_entry.id   AF-A0A1I8NCF0-F1
#
_cell.length_a   1.000
_cell.length_b   1.000
_cell.length_c   1.000
_cell.angle_alpha   90.00
_cell.angle_beta   90.00
_cell.angle_gamma   90.00
#
_symmetry.space_group_name_H-M   'P 1'
#
loop_
_entity.id
_entity.type
_entity.pdbx_description
1 polymer ?
#
loop_
_entity_poly.entity_id
_entity_poly.type
_entity_poly.pdbx_seq_one_letter_code
_entity_poly.pdbx_strand_id
1 'polypeptide(L)'
;MLCYTQDDANAEGASDENVLSYEAVQRLSISYTRPVIILGPLKDRINDDLISEYPDKFGSCVPHTTRPKRDYEVDGRDYHFVSSREQMEHDIQNHLFIEAGQYNDNLYGTSVASVREVAEKGKHCILDVSGNAIKRLQVAQLYPIAIFIKPKSIDSIMEMNRRMTEEQAKKTYERAVKMEQEFGEYFTGVVQGDTIEEIYSKVKSMIWSQSGPTIWVPSKESL
;
A
#
# COMPACT_ATOMS: atom_id res chain seq x y z
N MET A 1 1.29 15.55 -8.01
CA MET A 1 0.68 14.32 -8.55
C MET A 1 -0.79 14.47 -8.31
N LEU A 2 -1.60 14.54 -9.37
CA LEU A 2 -3.05 14.53 -9.23
C LEU A 2 -3.43 13.05 -9.10
N CYS A 3 -3.73 12.60 -7.89
CA CYS A 3 -4.28 11.27 -7.71
C CYS A 3 -5.72 11.30 -8.24
N TYR A 4 -6.10 10.33 -9.08
CA TYR A 4 -7.50 10.15 -9.44
C TYR A 4 -8.18 9.39 -8.30
N THR A 5 -8.40 10.08 -7.19
CA THR A 5 -9.42 9.68 -6.23
C THR A 5 -10.73 10.23 -6.75
N GLN A 6 -11.74 9.38 -6.90
CA GLN A 6 -13.10 9.87 -7.08
C GLN A 6 -13.45 10.63 -5.79
N ASP A 7 -13.56 11.95 -5.90
CA ASP A 7 -14.14 12.77 -4.85
C ASP A 7 -15.65 12.47 -4.83
N ASP A 8 -16.09 11.70 -3.83
CA ASP A 8 -17.50 11.63 -3.47
C ASP A 8 -17.91 12.99 -2.91
N ALA A 9 -18.37 13.87 -3.80
CA ALA A 9 -18.90 15.17 -3.47
C ALA A 9 -20.31 15.04 -2.85
N ASN A 10 -20.41 14.54 -1.62
CA ASN A 10 -21.44 14.91 -0.65
C ASN A 10 -21.21 14.23 0.71
N ALA A 11 -20.60 14.95 1.66
CA ALA A 11 -20.69 14.61 3.08
C ALA A 11 -20.42 15.86 3.96
N GLU A 12 -21.21 16.92 3.75
CA GLU A 12 -21.38 17.91 4.81
C GLU A 12 -22.32 17.32 5.87
N GLY A 13 -21.77 16.99 7.03
CA GLY A 13 -22.54 16.82 8.27
C GLY A 13 -22.69 15.39 8.79
N ALA A 14 -21.72 14.94 9.58
CA ALA A 14 -21.90 14.30 10.89
C ALA A 14 -20.52 13.91 11.43
N SER A 15 -20.08 14.55 12.51
CA SER A 15 -19.00 14.00 13.34
C SER A 15 -19.59 12.83 14.14
N ASP A 16 -19.88 11.72 13.46
CA ASP A 16 -19.98 10.44 14.13
C ASP A 16 -18.53 10.05 14.43
N GLU A 17 -18.12 10.12 15.70
CA GLU A 17 -16.87 9.52 16.12
C GLU A 17 -16.98 8.03 15.82
N ASN A 18 -16.41 7.60 14.70
CA ASN A 18 -16.44 6.21 14.27
C ASN A 18 -15.53 5.42 15.21
N VAL A 19 -16.08 4.95 16.33
CA VAL A 19 -15.33 4.23 17.36
C VAL A 19 -15.03 2.82 16.86
N LEU A 20 -13.78 2.60 16.44
CA LEU A 20 -13.28 1.28 16.09
C LEU A 20 -13.32 0.36 17.32
N SER A 21 -14.06 -0.75 17.22
CA SER A 21 -14.21 -1.73 18.30
C SER A 21 -13.70 -3.10 17.86
N TYR A 22 -14.56 -3.90 17.24
CA TYR A 22 -14.24 -5.23 16.73
C TYR A 22 -14.72 -5.36 15.29
N GLU A 23 -13.99 -6.15 14.50
CA GLU A 23 -14.39 -6.56 13.15
C GLU A 23 -14.69 -8.06 13.17
N ALA A 24 -15.85 -8.47 12.67
CA ALA A 24 -16.16 -9.88 12.46
C ALA A 24 -15.25 -10.42 11.35
N VAL A 25 -14.55 -11.53 11.62
CA VAL A 25 -13.62 -12.15 10.66
C VAL A 25 -13.92 -13.63 10.46
N GLN A 26 -13.60 -14.12 9.27
CA GLN A 26 -13.68 -15.53 8.90
C GLN A 26 -12.34 -16.04 8.38
N ARG A 27 -12.12 -17.36 8.45
CA ARG A 27 -10.93 -17.99 7.89
C ARG A 27 -11.13 -18.27 6.40
N LEU A 28 -10.17 -17.84 5.59
CA LEU A 28 -10.11 -18.11 4.16
C LEU A 28 -8.82 -18.85 3.82
N SER A 29 -8.91 -19.93 3.03
CA SER A 29 -7.73 -20.56 2.44
C SER A 29 -7.40 -19.87 1.11
N ILE A 30 -6.16 -19.43 0.94
CA ILE A 30 -5.68 -18.76 -0.27
C ILE A 30 -4.63 -19.61 -0.99
N SER A 31 -4.52 -19.43 -2.31
CA SER A 31 -3.56 -20.13 -3.19
C SER A 31 -2.51 -19.19 -3.79
N TYR A 32 -2.41 -17.96 -3.29
CA TYR A 32 -1.44 -16.95 -3.74
C TYR A 32 -0.66 -16.39 -2.56
N THR A 33 0.48 -15.76 -2.83
CA THR A 33 1.26 -15.04 -1.82
C THR A 33 0.73 -13.62 -1.66
N ARG A 34 0.35 -13.23 -0.43
CA ARG A 34 -0.31 -11.95 -0.17
C ARG A 34 0.55 -10.75 -0.58
N PRO A 35 0.00 -9.71 -1.22
CA PRO A 35 0.70 -8.43 -1.38
C PRO A 35 1.04 -7.79 -0.03
N VAL A 36 2.03 -6.91 0.01
CA VAL A 36 2.47 -6.19 1.21
C VAL A 36 2.40 -4.70 0.95
N ILE A 37 1.73 -3.96 1.83
CA ILE A 37 1.67 -2.50 1.84
C ILE A 37 2.24 -2.02 3.16
N ILE A 38 3.30 -1.23 3.11
CA ILE A 38 3.90 -0.59 4.29
C ILE A 38 3.61 0.90 4.24
N LEU A 39 3.02 1.41 5.31
CA LEU A 39 2.54 2.78 5.45
C LEU A 39 3.24 3.48 6.61
N GLY A 40 3.33 4.80 6.55
CA GLY A 40 3.98 5.62 7.58
C GLY A 40 5.46 5.92 7.29
N PRO A 41 6.19 6.48 8.26
CA PRO A 41 7.60 6.82 8.13
C PRO A 41 8.45 5.59 7.81
N LEU A 42 9.58 5.78 7.13
CA LEU A 42 10.55 4.73 6.77
C LEU A 42 10.06 3.68 5.75
N LYS A 43 8.82 3.77 5.25
CA LYS A 43 8.27 2.77 4.31
C LYS A 43 9.20 2.50 3.12
N ASP A 44 9.78 3.54 2.51
CA ASP A 44 10.59 3.41 1.29
C ASP A 44 11.85 2.58 1.56
N ARG A 45 12.54 2.91 2.66
CA ARG A 45 13.73 2.17 3.08
C ARG A 45 13.41 0.72 3.39
N ILE A 46 12.30 0.45 4.10
CA ILE A 46 11.91 -0.91 4.46
C ILE A 46 11.50 -1.71 3.21
N ASN A 47 10.80 -1.09 2.26
CA ASN A 47 10.46 -1.70 0.97
C ASN A 47 11.74 -2.13 0.23
N ASP A 48 12.71 -1.23 0.12
CA ASP A 48 14.00 -1.49 -0.53
C ASP A 48 14.78 -2.61 0.19
N ASP A 49 14.87 -2.55 1.52
CA ASP A 49 15.56 -3.54 2.34
C ASP A 49 14.92 -4.93 2.22
N LEU A 50 13.58 -5.04 2.15
CA LEU A 50 12.88 -6.31 1.95
C LEU A 50 13.19 -6.95 0.59
N ILE A 51 13.15 -6.16 -0.48
CA ILE A 51 13.41 -6.62 -1.85
C ILE A 51 14.89 -7.04 -1.99
N SER A 52 15.81 -6.23 -1.45
CA SER A 52 17.25 -6.48 -1.51
C SER A 52 17.67 -7.69 -0.69
N GLU A 53 17.15 -7.84 0.54
CA GLU A 53 17.54 -8.92 1.45
C GLU A 53 16.91 -10.28 1.06
N TYR A 54 15.68 -10.27 0.53
CA TYR A 54 14.98 -11.51 0.14
C TYR A 54 14.34 -11.44 -1.27
N PRO A 55 15.17 -11.36 -2.33
CA PRO A 55 14.68 -11.24 -3.70
C PRO A 55 13.84 -12.44 -4.18
N ASP A 56 13.98 -13.60 -3.53
CA ASP A 56 13.18 -14.79 -3.83
C ASP A 56 11.81 -14.78 -3.15
N LYS A 57 11.59 -13.89 -2.17
CA LYS A 57 10.35 -13.78 -1.39
C LYS A 57 9.56 -12.52 -1.71
N PHE A 58 10.23 -11.43 -2.09
CA PHE A 58 9.60 -10.16 -2.42
C PHE A 58 9.88 -9.77 -3.86
N GLY A 59 8.98 -8.97 -4.42
CA GLY A 59 9.19 -8.32 -5.72
C GLY A 59 8.23 -7.16 -5.90
N SER A 60 8.56 -6.29 -6.84
CA SER A 60 7.65 -5.22 -7.28
C SER A 60 6.90 -5.66 -8.53
N CYS A 61 5.64 -5.26 -8.65
CA CYS A 61 4.89 -5.42 -9.89
C CYS A 61 5.27 -4.33 -10.91
N VAL A 62 5.05 -4.61 -12.19
CA VAL A 62 5.29 -3.64 -13.27
C VAL A 62 4.08 -2.71 -13.39
N PRO A 63 4.24 -1.38 -13.14
CA PRO A 63 3.16 -0.42 -13.28
C PRO A 63 2.86 -0.10 -14.75
N HIS A 64 1.73 0.55 -15.02
CA HIS A 64 1.35 1.03 -16.35
C HIS A 64 1.59 2.53 -16.46
N THR A 65 1.86 3.00 -17.69
CA THR A 65 1.91 4.43 -17.99
C THR A 65 1.46 4.75 -19.40
N THR A 66 0.82 5.90 -19.61
CA THR A 66 0.58 6.45 -20.96
C THR A 66 1.77 7.23 -21.50
N ARG A 67 2.81 7.44 -20.69
CA ARG A 67 4.02 8.15 -21.12
C ARG A 67 4.68 7.35 -22.25
N PRO A 68 5.14 8.01 -23.33
CA PRO A 68 5.95 7.34 -24.34
C PRO A 68 7.19 6.66 -23.72
N LYS A 69 7.44 5.43 -24.14
CA LYS A 69 8.63 4.67 -23.77
C LYS A 69 9.90 5.39 -24.22
N ARG A 70 10.90 5.50 -23.35
CA ARG A 70 12.23 6.00 -23.71
C ARG A 70 13.07 4.90 -24.37
N ASP A 71 14.15 5.28 -25.04
CA ASP A 71 14.99 4.33 -25.79
C ASP A 71 15.63 3.25 -24.90
N TYR A 72 15.99 3.60 -23.66
CA TYR A 72 16.61 2.68 -22.69
C TYR A 72 15.60 1.87 -21.87
N GLU A 73 14.30 2.17 -21.97
CA GLU A 73 13.24 1.48 -21.24
C GLU A 73 12.75 0.26 -22.02
N VAL A 74 12.34 -0.77 -21.30
CA VAL A 74 11.82 -2.04 -21.81
C VAL A 74 10.38 -2.20 -21.35
N ASP A 75 9.48 -2.38 -22.31
CA ASP A 75 8.06 -2.65 -22.06
C ASP A 75 7.88 -3.99 -21.34
N GLY A 76 7.03 -4.00 -20.32
CA GLY A 76 6.83 -5.14 -19.43
C GLY A 76 7.96 -5.37 -18.41
N ARG A 77 8.95 -4.48 -18.34
CA ARG A 77 9.97 -4.46 -17.27
C ARG A 77 9.91 -3.16 -16.47
N ASP A 78 10.06 -2.03 -17.14
CA ASP A 78 10.08 -0.71 -16.48
C ASP A 78 8.64 -0.22 -16.27
N TYR A 79 7.83 -0.28 -17.32
CA TYR A 79 6.39 -0.06 -17.30
C TYR A 79 5.72 -0.94 -18.36
N HIS A 80 4.41 -1.13 -18.23
CA HIS A 80 3.53 -1.41 -19.37
C HIS A 80 3.17 -0.09 -20.04
N PHE A 81 3.70 0.14 -21.24
CA PHE A 81 3.51 1.39 -21.97
C PHE A 81 2.20 1.35 -22.76
N VAL A 82 1.18 2.04 -22.25
CA VAL A 82 -0.16 2.08 -22.84
C VAL A 82 -0.23 3.17 -23.90
N SER A 83 -0.49 2.78 -25.16
CA SER A 83 -0.48 3.73 -26.28
C SER A 83 -1.71 4.64 -26.33
N SER A 84 -2.85 4.20 -25.80
CA SER A 84 -4.10 4.97 -25.77
C SER A 84 -4.40 5.46 -24.36
N ARG A 85 -4.38 6.78 -24.17
CA ARG A 85 -4.80 7.41 -22.91
C ARG A 85 -6.27 7.12 -22.61
N GLU A 86 -7.13 7.21 -23.62
CA GLU A 86 -8.57 6.93 -23.52
C GLU A 86 -8.82 5.49 -23.03
N GLN A 87 -8.05 4.52 -23.53
CA GLN A 87 -8.13 3.14 -23.05
C GLN A 87 -7.72 3.03 -21.57
N MET A 88 -6.63 3.67 -21.16
CA MET A 88 -6.21 3.64 -19.76
C MET A 88 -7.22 4.33 -18.84
N GLU A 89 -7.84 5.42 -19.28
CA GLU A 89 -8.93 6.08 -18.54
C GLU A 89 -10.15 5.17 -18.40
N HIS A 90 -10.54 4.47 -19.47
CA HIS A 90 -11.59 3.46 -19.43
C HIS A 90 -11.25 2.30 -18.49
N ASP A 91 -10.01 1.82 -18.49
CA ASP A 91 -9.56 0.74 -17.59
C ASP A 91 -9.54 1.17 -16.12
N ILE A 92 -9.20 2.44 -15.84
CA ILE A 92 -9.31 3.06 -14.51
C ILE A 92 -10.77 3.10 -14.07
N GLN A 93 -11.69 3.53 -14.95
CA GLN A 93 -13.13 3.58 -14.67
C GLN A 93 -13.72 2.18 -14.39
N ASN A 94 -13.22 1.15 -15.07
CA ASN A 94 -13.61 -0.25 -14.85
C ASN A 94 -12.90 -0.91 -13.66
N HIS A 95 -12.24 -0.15 -12.80
CA HIS A 95 -11.60 -0.63 -11.58
C HIS A 95 -10.52 -1.70 -11.81
N LEU A 96 -9.83 -1.65 -12.94
CA LEU A 96 -8.70 -2.54 -13.24
C LEU A 96 -7.41 -2.12 -12.52
N PHE A 97 -7.39 -0.93 -11.92
CA PHE A 97 -6.27 -0.37 -11.17
C PHE A 97 -6.58 -0.26 -9.68
N ILE A 98 -5.62 -0.67 -8.84
CA ILE A 98 -5.71 -0.48 -7.39
C ILE A 98 -5.36 0.95 -6.98
N GLU A 99 -4.54 1.62 -7.80
CA GLU A 99 -4.19 3.02 -7.67
C GLU A 99 -3.80 3.58 -9.05
N ALA A 100 -4.22 4.81 -9.33
CA ALA A 100 -3.85 5.54 -10.53
C ALA A 100 -3.75 7.05 -10.27
N GLY A 101 -2.86 7.72 -11.01
CA GLY A 101 -2.64 9.16 -10.89
C GLY A 101 -2.02 9.76 -12.15
N GLN A 102 -2.08 11.08 -12.24
CA GLN A 102 -1.44 11.86 -13.30
C GLN A 102 -0.17 12.54 -12.80
N TYR A 103 0.88 12.43 -13.62
CA TYR A 103 2.14 13.13 -13.46
C TYR A 103 2.68 13.59 -14.82
N ASN A 104 3.00 14.87 -14.96
CA ASN A 104 3.44 15.49 -16.22
C ASN A 104 2.55 15.09 -17.41
N ASP A 105 1.23 15.24 -17.24
CA ASP A 105 0.19 14.92 -18.23
C ASP A 105 0.13 13.47 -18.73
N ASN A 106 0.84 12.57 -18.05
CA ASN A 106 0.79 11.14 -18.29
C ASN A 106 0.10 10.43 -17.13
N LEU A 107 -0.70 9.43 -17.45
CA LEU A 107 -1.30 8.55 -16.46
C LEU A 107 -0.28 7.51 -16.03
N TYR A 108 -0.34 7.15 -14.76
CA TYR A 108 0.39 6.05 -14.14
C TYR A 108 -0.58 5.25 -13.29
N GLY A 109 -0.41 3.94 -13.24
CA GLY A 109 -1.27 3.12 -12.39
C GLY A 109 -0.71 1.74 -12.11
N THR A 110 -1.10 1.19 -10.97
CA THR A 110 -0.79 -0.18 -10.57
C THR A 110 -2.02 -1.05 -10.80
N SER A 111 -1.95 -1.98 -11.76
CA SER A 111 -3.10 -2.79 -12.13
C SER A 111 -3.27 -3.98 -11.18
N VAL A 112 -4.51 -4.42 -10.96
CA VAL A 112 -4.82 -5.64 -10.20
C VAL A 112 -4.09 -6.85 -10.80
N ALA A 113 -4.02 -6.92 -12.14
CA ALA A 113 -3.36 -8.01 -12.85
C ALA A 113 -1.86 -8.07 -12.57
N SER A 114 -1.16 -6.93 -12.61
CA SER A 114 0.28 -6.87 -12.32
C SER A 114 0.60 -7.32 -10.89
N VAL A 115 -0.25 -6.98 -9.92
CA VAL A 115 -0.11 -7.45 -8.53
C VAL A 115 -0.34 -8.96 -8.43
N ARG A 116 -1.40 -9.45 -9.08
CA ARG A 116 -1.74 -10.88 -9.09
C ARG A 116 -0.62 -11.73 -9.70
N GLU A 117 0.00 -11.27 -10.77
CA GLU A 117 1.10 -11.99 -11.43
C GLU A 117 2.28 -12.25 -10.46
N VAL A 118 2.65 -11.27 -9.65
CA VAL A 118 3.72 -11.45 -8.63
C VAL A 118 3.28 -12.41 -7.53
N ALA A 119 2.04 -12.25 -7.06
CA ALA A 119 1.45 -13.09 -6.02
C ALA A 119 1.37 -14.57 -6.41
N GLU A 120 1.00 -14.87 -7.67
CA GLU A 120 0.90 -16.22 -8.21
C GLU A 120 2.25 -16.86 -8.50
N LYS A 121 3.31 -16.05 -8.69
CA LYS A 121 4.70 -16.52 -8.75
C LYS A 121 5.29 -16.88 -7.37
N GLY A 122 4.49 -16.83 -6.31
CA GLY A 122 4.90 -17.20 -4.96
C GLY A 122 5.71 -16.12 -4.22
N LYS A 123 5.64 -14.85 -4.68
CA LYS A 123 6.32 -13.71 -4.06
C LYS A 123 5.32 -12.72 -3.47
N HIS A 124 5.70 -12.11 -2.35
CA HIS A 124 4.99 -10.95 -1.82
C HIS A 124 5.23 -9.76 -2.74
N CYS A 125 4.16 -9.25 -3.35
CA CYS A 125 4.23 -8.01 -4.12
C CYS A 125 4.35 -6.83 -3.16
N ILE A 126 5.50 -6.16 -3.12
CA ILE A 126 5.69 -4.92 -2.36
C ILE A 126 5.04 -3.79 -3.16
N LEU A 127 4.11 -3.08 -2.53
CA LEU A 127 3.32 -2.04 -3.17
C LEU A 127 3.62 -0.69 -2.54
N ASP A 128 4.09 0.25 -3.36
CA ASP A 128 4.21 1.66 -2.99
C ASP A 128 2.94 2.41 -3.40
N VAL A 129 1.90 2.28 -2.57
CA VAL A 129 0.55 2.82 -2.80
C VAL A 129 -0.03 3.43 -1.52
N SER A 130 -1.09 4.23 -1.64
CA SER A 130 -1.83 4.78 -0.50
C SER A 130 -2.73 3.74 0.18
N GLY A 131 -3.27 4.09 1.37
CA GLY A 131 -4.22 3.25 2.10
C GLY A 131 -5.49 2.90 1.31
N ASN A 132 -5.87 3.73 0.33
CA ASN A 132 -7.01 3.47 -0.56
C ASN A 132 -6.88 2.17 -1.36
N ALA A 133 -5.65 1.79 -1.71
CA ALA A 133 -5.39 0.56 -2.45
C ALA A 133 -5.72 -0.71 -1.65
N ILE A 134 -5.74 -0.63 -0.31
CA ILE A 134 -6.07 -1.78 0.56
C ILE A 134 -7.49 -2.28 0.24
N LYS A 135 -8.47 -1.36 0.20
CA LYS A 135 -9.87 -1.70 -0.11
C LYS A 135 -10.02 -2.25 -1.53
N ARG A 136 -9.35 -1.63 -2.51
CA ARG A 136 -9.38 -2.06 -3.91
C ARG A 136 -8.83 -3.48 -4.08
N LEU A 137 -7.77 -3.83 -3.36
CA LEU A 137 -7.19 -5.17 -3.34
C LEU A 137 -8.14 -6.20 -2.69
N GLN A 138 -8.76 -5.87 -1.56
CA GLN A 138 -9.75 -6.73 -0.91
C GLN A 138 -10.95 -7.03 -1.82
N VAL A 139 -11.48 -6.02 -2.53
CA VAL A 139 -12.54 -6.19 -3.55
C VAL A 139 -12.07 -7.12 -4.66
N ALA A 140 -10.81 -7.01 -5.09
CA ALA A 140 -10.19 -7.89 -6.07
C ALA A 140 -9.81 -9.29 -5.53
N GLN A 141 -10.21 -9.62 -4.30
CA GLN A 141 -9.92 -10.89 -3.61
C GLN A 141 -8.42 -11.15 -3.41
N LEU A 142 -7.61 -10.10 -3.43
CA LEU A 142 -6.19 -10.10 -3.08
C LEU A 142 -6.03 -9.43 -1.72
N TYR A 143 -5.96 -10.18 -0.63
CA TYR A 143 -5.94 -9.62 0.72
C TYR A 143 -4.51 -9.22 1.11
N PRO A 144 -4.14 -7.92 1.12
CA PRO A 144 -2.78 -7.51 1.43
C PRO A 144 -2.48 -7.69 2.92
N ILE A 145 -1.19 -7.74 3.25
CA ILE A 145 -0.68 -7.52 4.60
C ILE A 145 -0.38 -6.00 4.68
N ALA A 146 -1.28 -5.25 5.30
CA ALA A 146 -1.17 -3.81 5.45
C ALA A 146 -0.54 -3.48 6.81
N ILE A 147 0.67 -2.90 6.81
CA ILE A 147 1.46 -2.64 8.02
C ILE A 147 1.65 -1.14 8.16
N PHE A 148 1.16 -0.56 9.25
CA PHE A 148 1.38 0.85 9.55
C PHE A 148 2.50 1.03 10.56
N ILE A 149 3.50 1.83 10.20
CA ILE A 149 4.59 2.24 11.09
C ILE A 149 4.13 3.49 11.82
N LYS A 150 3.75 3.33 13.08
CA LYS A 150 3.23 4.42 13.91
C LYS A 150 4.38 5.12 14.62
N PRO A 151 4.70 6.38 14.27
CA PRO A 151 5.69 7.15 15.03
C PRO A 151 5.20 7.38 16.46
N LYS A 152 6.10 7.31 17.44
CA LYS A 152 5.75 7.54 18.87
C LYS A 152 5.55 9.02 19.17
N SER A 153 6.36 9.87 18.52
CA SER A 153 6.37 11.32 18.68
C SER A 153 7.08 11.98 17.51
N ILE A 154 7.04 13.32 17.45
CA ILE A 154 7.86 14.11 16.52
C ILE A 154 9.35 13.83 16.76
N ASP A 155 9.78 13.80 18.02
CA ASP A 155 11.17 13.51 18.40
C ASP A 155 11.63 12.13 17.89
N SER A 156 10.78 11.10 18.00
CA SER A 156 11.11 9.76 17.50
C SER A 156 11.40 9.75 15.99
N ILE A 157 10.69 10.58 15.20
CA ILE A 157 10.94 10.72 13.76
C ILE A 157 12.30 11.36 13.51
N MET A 158 12.65 12.40 14.28
CA MET A 158 13.94 13.07 14.18
C MET A 158 15.10 12.17 14.61
N GLU A 159 14.89 11.32 15.62
CA GLU A 159 15.89 10.33 16.05
C GLU A 159 16.16 9.29 14.97
N MET A 160 15.09 8.80 14.30
CA MET A 160 15.19 7.86 13.18
C MET A 160 15.79 8.50 11.92
N ASN A 161 15.61 9.80 11.73
CA ASN A 161 16.18 10.53 10.60
C ASN A 161 16.76 11.89 11.03
N ARG A 162 18.01 11.87 11.51
CA ARG A 162 18.73 13.05 12.01
C ARG A 162 18.93 14.18 10.98
N ARG A 163 18.65 13.93 9.70
CA ARG A 163 18.71 14.94 8.63
C ARG A 163 17.42 15.73 8.48
N MET A 164 16.32 15.28 9.08
CA MET A 164 15.04 15.99 9.03
C MET A 164 15.03 17.19 9.97
N THR A 165 14.49 18.30 9.48
CA THR A 165 14.18 19.44 10.35
C THR A 165 12.96 19.13 11.22
N GLU A 166 12.82 19.85 12.33
CA GLU A 166 11.65 19.73 13.22
C GLU A 166 10.33 19.97 12.47
N GLU A 167 10.28 20.95 11.57
CA GLU A 167 9.10 21.23 10.75
C GLU A 167 8.75 20.05 9.81
N GLN A 168 9.76 19.40 9.22
CA GLN A 168 9.55 18.20 8.40
C GLN A 168 9.05 17.03 9.26
N ALA A 169 9.63 16.83 10.45
CA ALA A 169 9.21 15.79 11.37
C ALA A 169 7.77 15.98 11.85
N LYS A 170 7.38 17.23 12.17
CA LYS A 170 6.00 17.58 12.50
C LYS A 170 5.03 17.27 11.37
N LYS A 171 5.35 17.65 10.13
CA LYS A 171 4.52 17.33 8.95
C LYS A 171 4.38 15.82 8.74
N THR A 172 5.47 15.06 8.94
CA THR A 172 5.43 13.59 8.85
C THR A 172 4.58 12.98 9.94
N TYR A 173 4.69 13.46 11.19
CA TYR A 173 3.86 13.01 12.30
C TYR A 173 2.38 13.29 12.06
N GLU A 174 2.03 14.50 11.65
CA GLU A 174 0.64 14.89 11.33
C GLU A 174 0.05 14.04 10.19
N ARG A 175 0.85 13.72 9.16
CA ARG A 175 0.43 12.81 8.08
C ARG A 175 0.19 11.39 8.60
N ALA A 176 1.05 10.90 9.49
CA ALA A 176 0.89 9.57 10.09
C ALA A 176 -0.37 9.49 10.95
N VAL A 177 -0.66 10.52 11.75
CA VAL A 177 -1.91 10.59 12.55
C VAL A 177 -3.14 10.57 11.64
N LYS A 178 -3.16 11.38 10.58
CA LYS A 178 -4.28 11.39 9.62
C LYS A 178 -4.47 10.04 8.94
N MET A 179 -3.37 9.40 8.55
CA MET A 179 -3.38 8.07 7.94
C MET A 179 -3.91 6.99 8.89
N GLU A 180 -3.55 7.05 10.17
CA GLU A 180 -4.09 6.14 11.19
C GLU A 180 -5.60 6.38 11.40
N GLN A 181 -6.03 7.63 11.45
CA GLN A 181 -7.45 7.99 11.59
C GLN A 181 -8.28 7.53 10.39
N GLU A 182 -7.76 7.69 9.17
CA GLU A 182 -8.50 7.41 7.94
C GLU A 182 -8.49 5.92 7.56
N PHE A 183 -7.39 5.22 7.84
CA PHE A 183 -7.18 3.84 7.36
C PHE A 183 -6.96 2.81 8.46
N GLY A 184 -7.03 3.19 9.74
CA GLY A 184 -6.71 2.34 10.88
C GLY A 184 -7.43 0.99 10.88
N GLU A 185 -8.70 0.97 10.46
CA GLU A 185 -9.52 -0.25 10.35
C GLU A 185 -9.01 -1.25 9.30
N TYR A 186 -8.27 -0.79 8.29
CA TYR A 186 -7.76 -1.64 7.20
C TYR A 186 -6.37 -2.21 7.49
N PHE A 187 -5.71 -1.79 8.57
CA PHE A 187 -4.38 -2.27 8.90
C PHE A 187 -4.44 -3.70 9.43
N THR A 188 -3.62 -4.57 8.83
CA THR A 188 -3.36 -5.91 9.39
C THR A 188 -2.57 -5.83 10.68
N GLY A 189 -1.73 -4.80 10.83
CA GLY A 189 -1.09 -4.51 12.11
C GLY A 189 -0.35 -3.18 12.15
N VAL A 190 -0.06 -2.76 13.36
CA VAL A 190 0.66 -1.51 13.66
C VAL A 190 2.01 -1.86 14.30
N VAL A 191 3.07 -1.25 13.80
CA VAL A 191 4.44 -1.44 14.29
C VAL A 191 4.94 -0.11 14.86
N GLN A 192 5.55 -0.19 16.04
CA GLN A 192 6.33 0.89 16.65
C GLN A 192 7.71 0.36 17.02
N GLY A 193 8.71 1.23 17.04
CA GLY A 193 10.06 0.91 17.48
C GLY A 193 10.86 2.17 17.74
N ASP A 194 12.00 2.00 18.41
CA ASP A 194 12.95 3.08 18.72
C ASP A 194 14.08 3.17 17.69
N THR A 195 14.34 2.07 16.97
CA THR A 195 15.33 2.06 15.88
C THR A 195 14.76 1.46 14.59
N ILE A 196 15.42 1.76 13.47
CA ILE A 196 15.04 1.26 12.16
C ILE A 196 15.16 -0.26 12.10
N GLU A 197 16.18 -0.83 12.74
CA GLU A 197 16.43 -2.27 12.81
C GLU A 197 15.32 -2.99 13.59
N GLU A 198 14.84 -2.38 14.68
CA GLU A 198 13.71 -2.91 15.44
C GLU A 198 12.42 -2.88 14.61
N ILE A 199 12.13 -1.75 13.96
CA ILE A 199 10.95 -1.61 13.09
C ILE A 199 11.01 -2.62 11.95
N TYR A 200 12.14 -2.72 11.27
CA TYR A 200 12.35 -3.68 10.19
C TYR A 200 12.12 -5.12 10.66
N SER A 201 12.70 -5.52 11.80
CA SER A 201 12.51 -6.84 12.39
C SER A 201 11.04 -7.14 12.71
N LYS A 202 10.31 -6.16 13.26
CA LYS A 202 8.87 -6.28 13.57
C LYS A 202 8.02 -6.37 12.30
N VAL A 203 8.30 -5.54 11.30
CA VAL A 203 7.62 -5.58 9.99
C VAL A 203 7.80 -6.97 9.37
N LYS A 204 9.03 -7.48 9.32
CA LYS A 204 9.27 -8.82 8.77
C LYS A 204 8.52 -9.91 9.55
N SER A 205 8.60 -9.88 10.88
CA SER A 205 7.87 -10.80 11.78
C SER A 205 6.36 -10.81 11.49
N MET A 206 5.79 -9.63 11.30
CA MET A 206 4.38 -9.49 10.93
C MET A 206 4.09 -10.10 9.55
N ILE A 207 4.89 -9.80 8.53
CA ILE A 207 4.73 -10.40 7.20
C ILE A 207 4.73 -11.93 7.30
N TRP A 208 5.75 -12.53 7.92
CA TRP A 208 5.86 -13.99 8.00
C TRP A 208 4.70 -14.63 8.76
N SER A 209 4.27 -14.04 9.88
CA SER A 209 3.11 -14.54 10.64
C SER A 209 1.81 -14.47 9.84
N GLN A 210 1.69 -13.52 8.91
CA GLN A 210 0.51 -13.27 8.08
C GLN A 210 0.57 -13.95 6.71
N SER A 211 1.64 -14.69 6.41
CA SER A 211 1.90 -15.33 5.11
C SER A 211 1.38 -16.76 4.99
N GLY A 212 0.67 -17.27 6.02
CA GLY A 212 0.13 -18.62 6.03
C GLY A 212 -0.92 -18.86 4.93
N PRO A 213 -1.18 -20.14 4.56
CA PRO A 213 -2.17 -20.50 3.54
C PRO A 213 -3.61 -20.25 4.01
N THR A 214 -3.82 -20.08 5.32
CA THR A 214 -5.11 -19.75 5.92
C THR A 214 -4.99 -18.39 6.59
N ILE A 215 -5.84 -17.45 6.18
CA ILE A 215 -5.82 -16.06 6.62
C ILE A 215 -7.16 -15.67 7.23
N TRP A 216 -7.16 -14.60 8.03
CA TRP A 216 -8.39 -13.96 8.49
C TRP A 216 -8.76 -12.84 7.53
N VAL A 217 -10.02 -12.82 7.11
CA VAL A 217 -10.59 -11.77 6.25
C VAL A 217 -11.90 -11.26 6.85
N PRO A 218 -12.30 -10.02 6.56
CA PRO A 218 -13.58 -9.50 7.04
C PRO A 218 -14.75 -10.41 6.65
N SER A 219 -15.62 -10.68 7.62
CA SER A 219 -16.88 -11.40 7.42
C SER A 219 -17.97 -10.44 6.96
N LYS A 220 -18.96 -10.96 6.22
CA LYS A 220 -20.18 -10.21 5.88
C LYS A 220 -21.20 -10.22 7.02
N GLU A 221 -20.96 -11.01 8.06
CA GLU A 221 -21.83 -11.08 9.23
C GLU A 221 -21.58 -9.86 10.12
N SER A 222 -22.66 -9.18 10.53
CA SER A 222 -22.58 -8.12 11.54
C SER A 222 -22.41 -8.72 12.93
N LEU A 223 -21.62 -8.05 13.78
CA LEU A 223 -21.49 -8.36 15.21
C LEU A 223 -22.78 -8.13 15.99
#